data_AF-A0A922MB26-F1
#
_entry.id   AF-A0A922MB26-F1
#
_cell.length_a   1.000
_cell.length_b   1.000
_cell.length_c   1.000
_cell.angle_alpha   90.00
_cell.angle_beta   90.00
_cell.angle_gamma   90.00
#
_symmetry.space_group_name_H-M   'P 1'
#
loop_
_entity.id
_entity.type
_entity.pdbx_description
1 polymer ?
#
loop_
_entity_poly.entity_id
_entity_poly.type
_entity_poly.pdbx_seq_one_letter_code
_entity_poly.pdbx_strand_id
1 'polypeptide(L)'
;MAKKLHYFNFIALAEPIRYILHYTKQEFEDVRHDHRFWPNPEFKEKVVTFIKETDPEKKKKLKRVIMDETIDFFFSRLDKDLKENGGYFSGKLSWVEFVLCGLVEASNYFLDTELEKKYPRVEAIIKHIKSLPGVKEYVEARGPNVFKQ
;
A
#
# COMPACT_ATOMS: atom_id res chain seq x y z
N MET A 1 14.96 21.96 0.69
CA MET A 1 13.56 21.91 0.23
C MET A 1 12.82 20.90 1.09
N ALA A 2 11.62 21.23 1.57
CA ALA A 2 10.81 20.28 2.32
C ALA A 2 10.52 19.06 1.44
N LYS A 3 10.61 17.85 2.01
CA LYS A 3 10.27 16.62 1.28
C LYS A 3 8.75 16.54 1.13
N LYS A 4 8.26 16.21 -0.06
CA LYS A 4 6.83 16.06 -0.32
C LYS A 4 6.34 14.73 0.22
N LEU A 5 5.26 14.78 0.97
CA LEU A 5 4.65 13.66 1.64
C LEU A 5 3.27 13.43 1.00
N HIS A 6 3.18 12.51 0.04
CA HIS A 6 1.94 12.21 -0.70
C HIS A 6 1.14 11.08 -0.07
N TYR A 7 -0.08 11.34 0.41
CA TYR A 7 -0.91 10.33 1.09
C TYR A 7 -2.39 10.46 0.75
N PHE A 8 -3.12 9.34 0.83
CA PHE A 8 -4.56 9.34 0.92
C PHE A 8 -4.99 9.87 2.29
N ASN A 9 -6.01 10.72 2.37
CA ASN A 9 -6.53 11.30 3.61
C ASN A 9 -7.33 10.28 4.46
N PHE A 10 -6.80 9.06 4.61
CA PHE A 10 -7.43 7.93 5.30
C PHE A 10 -6.92 7.85 6.76
N ILE A 11 -7.83 8.09 7.70
CA ILE A 11 -7.54 8.31 9.13
C ILE A 11 -6.83 7.10 9.78
N ALA A 12 -7.06 5.88 9.32
CA ALA A 12 -6.39 4.72 9.92
C ALA A 12 -4.95 4.49 9.41
N LEU A 13 -4.58 5.00 8.22
CA LEU A 13 -3.29 4.71 7.59
C LEU A 13 -2.35 5.91 7.54
N ALA A 14 -2.84 7.12 7.29
CA ALA A 14 -2.02 8.33 7.12
C ALA A 14 -1.89 9.16 8.41
N GLU A 15 -2.72 8.90 9.40
CA GLU A 15 -2.69 9.59 10.70
C GLU A 15 -1.49 9.18 11.57
N PRO A 16 -1.13 7.87 11.65
CA PRO A 16 0.12 7.48 12.29
C PRO A 16 1.33 8.17 11.65
N ILE A 17 1.30 8.44 10.33
CA ILE A 17 2.38 9.15 9.62
C ILE A 17 2.55 10.54 10.19
N ARG A 18 1.46 11.28 10.15
CA ARG A 18 1.45 12.68 10.52
C ARG A 18 1.83 12.82 11.99
N TYR A 19 1.30 11.97 12.86
CA TYR A 19 1.66 11.96 14.28
C TYR A 19 3.16 11.77 14.49
N ILE A 20 3.78 10.81 13.79
CA ILE A 20 5.21 10.54 13.94
C ILE A 20 6.07 11.69 13.38
N LEU A 21 5.73 12.25 12.22
CA LEU A 21 6.51 13.34 11.62
C LEU A 21 6.38 14.64 12.41
N HIS A 22 5.20 14.93 12.95
CA HIS A 22 5.02 16.03 13.89
C HIS A 22 5.76 15.78 15.22
N TYR A 23 5.70 14.56 15.77
CA TYR A 23 6.42 14.19 17.01
C TYR A 23 7.94 14.32 16.86
N THR A 24 8.49 13.90 15.72
CA THR A 24 9.93 13.92 15.42
C THR A 24 10.42 15.23 14.81
N LYS A 25 9.56 16.25 14.70
CA LYS A 25 9.86 17.60 14.17
C LYS A 25 10.54 17.58 12.79
N GLN A 26 10.09 16.71 11.90
CA GLN A 26 10.60 16.67 10.53
C GLN A 26 9.84 17.69 9.66
N GLU A 27 10.55 18.44 8.83
CA GLU A 27 9.96 19.36 7.86
C GLU A 27 9.47 18.60 6.61
N PHE A 28 8.18 18.72 6.28
CA PHE A 28 7.57 18.09 5.12
C PHE A 28 6.44 18.94 4.52
N GLU A 29 6.23 18.82 3.21
CA GLU A 29 5.05 19.35 2.53
C GLU A 29 3.96 18.27 2.55
N ASP A 30 2.87 18.51 3.28
CA ASP A 30 1.76 17.58 3.43
C ASP A 30 0.84 17.64 2.20
N VAL A 31 1.09 16.76 1.23
CA VAL A 31 0.29 16.69 0.00
C VAL A 31 -0.79 15.63 0.17
N ARG A 32 -1.94 16.09 0.66
CA ARG A 32 -3.11 15.24 0.92
C ARG A 32 -3.93 15.04 -0.34
N HIS A 33 -4.13 13.78 -0.69
CA HIS A 33 -5.12 13.36 -1.69
C HIS A 33 -6.43 13.06 -0.97
N ASP A 34 -7.51 13.65 -1.45
CA ASP A 34 -8.80 13.62 -0.78
C ASP A 34 -9.40 12.20 -0.64
N HIS A 35 -9.67 11.81 0.61
CA HIS A 35 -10.37 10.58 0.98
C HIS A 35 -11.85 10.50 0.61
N ARG A 36 -12.47 11.60 0.17
CA ARG A 36 -13.81 11.55 -0.45
C ARG A 36 -13.79 10.72 -1.75
N PHE A 37 -12.59 10.37 -2.24
CA PHE A 37 -12.34 9.37 -3.27
C PHE A 37 -11.79 8.03 -2.74
N TRP A 38 -11.59 7.82 -1.41
CA TRP A 38 -11.33 6.48 -0.86
C TRP A 38 -11.91 6.16 0.57
N PRO A 39 -12.81 5.15 0.70
CA PRO A 39 -13.26 4.43 -0.42
C PRO A 39 -14.24 5.28 -1.22
N ASN A 40 -13.87 5.68 -2.46
CA ASN A 40 -14.82 6.03 -3.48
C ASN A 40 -15.87 4.95 -3.27
N PRO A 41 -17.10 5.32 -2.89
CA PRO A 41 -18.13 4.33 -2.63
C PRO A 41 -18.12 3.25 -3.71
N GLU A 42 -17.85 3.61 -4.97
CA GLU A 42 -17.62 2.69 -6.06
C GLU A 42 -16.44 1.71 -5.89
N PHE A 43 -15.21 2.12 -5.54
CA PHE A 43 -14.15 1.10 -5.36
C PHE A 43 -14.45 0.27 -4.08
N LYS A 44 -15.10 0.80 -3.01
CA LYS A 44 -15.46 -0.01 -1.81
C LYS A 44 -16.42 -1.09 -2.24
N GLU A 45 -17.43 -0.66 -2.98
CA GLU A 45 -18.47 -1.47 -3.53
C GLU A 45 -17.90 -2.46 -4.53
N LYS A 46 -16.97 -2.08 -5.41
CA LYS A 46 -16.27 -2.99 -6.34
C LYS A 46 -15.50 -4.08 -5.57
N VAL A 47 -14.77 -3.75 -4.51
CA VAL A 47 -14.04 -4.74 -3.69
C VAL A 47 -15.01 -5.63 -2.91
N VAL A 48 -16.02 -5.06 -2.25
CA VAL A 48 -17.03 -5.84 -1.52
C VAL A 48 -17.81 -6.75 -2.47
N THR A 49 -18.17 -6.25 -3.65
CA THR A 49 -18.85 -7.01 -4.71
C THR A 49 -17.93 -8.12 -5.22
N PHE A 50 -16.65 -7.83 -5.47
CA PHE A 50 -15.67 -8.85 -5.87
C PHE A 50 -15.53 -9.96 -4.82
N ILE A 51 -15.45 -9.61 -3.53
CA ILE A 51 -15.32 -10.59 -2.44
C ILE A 51 -16.57 -11.50 -2.40
N LYS A 52 -17.76 -10.90 -2.49
CA LYS A 52 -19.05 -11.61 -2.42
C LYS A 52 -19.43 -12.34 -3.71
N GLU A 53 -18.83 -11.99 -4.85
CA GLU A 53 -19.13 -12.61 -6.15
C GLU A 53 -18.68 -14.08 -6.15
N THR A 54 -19.59 -14.94 -6.58
CA THR A 54 -19.41 -16.39 -6.65
C THR A 54 -19.21 -16.88 -8.08
N ASP A 55 -19.69 -16.14 -9.09
CA ASP A 55 -19.49 -16.46 -10.50
C ASP A 55 -18.02 -16.22 -10.91
N PRO A 56 -17.28 -17.26 -11.37
CA PRO A 56 -15.86 -17.13 -11.67
C PRO A 56 -15.52 -16.10 -12.75
N GLU A 57 -16.36 -15.98 -13.80
CA GLU A 57 -16.10 -15.08 -14.93
C GLU A 57 -16.36 -13.63 -14.56
N LYS A 58 -17.45 -13.34 -13.83
CA LYS A 58 -17.72 -12.00 -13.28
C LYS A 58 -16.65 -11.60 -12.27
N LYS A 59 -16.25 -12.52 -11.39
CA LYS A 59 -15.20 -12.30 -10.39
C LYS A 59 -13.87 -11.94 -11.07
N LYS A 60 -13.49 -12.66 -12.11
CA LYS A 60 -12.30 -12.38 -12.93
C LYS A 60 -12.37 -11.00 -13.61
N LYS A 61 -13.53 -10.63 -14.17
CA LYS A 61 -13.73 -9.31 -14.80
C LYS A 61 -13.62 -8.18 -13.77
N LEU A 62 -14.25 -8.32 -12.61
CA LEU A 62 -14.18 -7.33 -11.52
C LEU A 62 -12.76 -7.17 -11.00
N LYS A 63 -12.02 -8.28 -10.80
CA LYS A 63 -10.60 -8.25 -10.43
C LYS A 63 -9.80 -7.45 -11.44
N ARG A 64 -9.98 -7.71 -12.74
CA ARG A 64 -9.27 -6.98 -13.79
C ARG A 64 -9.52 -5.47 -13.72
N VAL A 65 -10.77 -5.04 -13.56
CA VAL A 65 -11.13 -3.62 -13.42
C VAL A 65 -10.45 -3.00 -12.20
N ILE A 66 -10.50 -3.67 -11.05
CA ILE A 66 -9.82 -3.23 -9.82
C ILE A 66 -8.30 -3.07 -10.04
N MET A 67 -7.67 -4.06 -10.69
CA MET A 67 -6.24 -4.07 -10.96
C MET A 67 -5.83 -2.96 -11.95
N ASP A 68 -6.54 -2.86 -13.08
CA ASP A 68 -6.16 -1.96 -14.19
C ASP A 68 -6.49 -0.49 -13.88
N GLU A 69 -7.64 -0.20 -13.25
CA GLU A 69 -8.06 1.19 -13.01
C GLU A 69 -7.52 1.76 -11.72
N THR A 70 -7.44 0.95 -10.65
CA THR A 70 -7.20 1.46 -9.30
C THR A 70 -5.81 1.12 -8.78
N ILE A 71 -5.44 -0.16 -8.80
CA ILE A 71 -4.13 -0.59 -8.31
C ILE A 71 -3.04 0.02 -9.19
N ASP A 72 -3.15 -0.07 -10.52
CA ASP A 72 -2.20 0.52 -11.45
C ASP A 72 -2.04 2.02 -11.30
N PHE A 73 -3.14 2.75 -11.13
CA PHE A 73 -3.12 4.19 -10.95
C PHE A 73 -2.30 4.61 -9.72
N PHE A 74 -2.40 3.89 -8.61
CA PHE A 74 -1.67 4.25 -7.39
C PHE A 74 -0.26 3.67 -7.37
N PHE A 75 -0.09 2.39 -7.66
CA PHE A 75 1.19 1.73 -7.51
C PHE A 75 2.22 2.14 -8.57
N SER A 76 1.78 2.54 -9.78
CA SER A 76 2.70 3.16 -10.76
C SER A 76 3.30 4.47 -10.25
N ARG A 77 2.54 5.27 -9.49
CA ARG A 77 3.05 6.50 -8.86
C ARG A 77 3.97 6.19 -7.69
N LEU A 78 3.60 5.23 -6.84
CA LEU A 78 4.47 4.81 -5.74
C LEU A 78 5.82 4.28 -6.26
N ASP A 79 5.83 3.48 -7.33
CA ASP A 79 7.07 3.01 -7.96
C ASP A 79 7.93 4.17 -8.47
N LYS A 80 7.29 5.17 -9.08
CA LYS A 80 7.95 6.39 -9.56
C LYS A 80 8.53 7.21 -8.40
N ASP A 81 7.78 7.42 -7.32
CA ASP A 81 8.23 8.19 -6.16
C ASP A 81 9.40 7.50 -5.46
N LEU A 82 9.36 6.16 -5.33
CA LEU A 82 10.49 5.39 -4.82
C LEU A 82 11.73 5.54 -5.72
N LYS A 83 11.54 5.54 -7.04
CA LYS A 83 12.64 5.75 -7.99
C LYS A 83 13.26 7.15 -7.83
N GLU A 84 12.45 8.20 -7.72
CA GLU A 84 12.92 9.58 -7.62
C GLU A 84 13.63 9.87 -6.29
N ASN A 85 13.29 9.13 -5.23
CA ASN A 85 13.81 9.32 -3.89
C ASN A 85 14.80 8.22 -3.45
N GLY A 86 15.54 7.62 -4.39
CA GLY A 86 16.64 6.70 -4.07
C GLY A 86 16.21 5.39 -3.39
N GLY A 87 14.98 4.94 -3.64
CA GLY A 87 14.42 3.69 -3.13
C GLY A 87 13.55 3.83 -1.87
N TYR A 88 13.33 5.05 -1.37
CA TYR A 88 12.52 5.33 -0.18
C TYR A 88 11.64 6.55 -0.38
N PHE A 89 10.42 6.59 0.14
CA PHE A 89 9.55 7.76 -0.02
C PHE A 89 10.13 9.03 0.58
N SER A 90 10.88 8.92 1.67
CA SER A 90 11.52 10.06 2.34
C SER A 90 13.01 10.22 2.02
N GLY A 91 13.55 9.48 1.04
CA GLY A 91 14.99 9.45 0.74
C GLY A 91 15.86 8.67 1.73
N LYS A 92 15.26 8.09 2.78
CA LYS A 92 15.86 7.15 3.73
C LYS A 92 14.79 6.19 4.24
N LEU A 93 15.20 5.04 4.76
CA LEU A 93 14.27 4.10 5.38
C LEU A 93 13.49 4.79 6.50
N SER A 94 12.18 4.69 6.38
CA SER A 94 11.22 5.21 7.31
C SER A 94 10.13 4.16 7.52
N TRP A 95 9.28 4.41 8.48
CA TRP A 95 8.18 3.52 8.79
C TRP A 95 7.09 3.53 7.68
N VAL A 96 7.11 4.50 6.74
CA VAL A 96 6.20 4.58 5.57
C VAL A 96 6.32 3.34 4.71
N GLU A 97 7.54 2.87 4.49
CA GLU A 97 7.79 1.67 3.70
C GLU A 97 7.18 0.41 4.38
N PHE A 98 7.06 0.39 5.71
CA PHE A 98 6.42 -0.69 6.45
C PHE A 98 4.90 -0.66 6.30
N VAL A 99 4.28 0.52 6.23
CA VAL A 99 2.86 0.68 5.89
C VAL A 99 2.59 0.15 4.48
N LEU A 100 3.45 0.47 3.51
CA LEU A 100 3.34 -0.05 2.15
C LEU A 100 3.40 -1.58 2.14
N CYS A 101 4.30 -2.21 2.92
CA CYS A 101 4.35 -3.66 3.06
C CYS A 101 3.01 -4.23 3.53
N GLY A 102 2.41 -3.64 4.58
CA GLY A 102 1.09 -4.07 5.07
C GLY A 102 -0.02 -3.91 4.03
N LEU A 103 0.00 -2.81 3.27
CA LEU A 103 -0.97 -2.55 2.20
C LEU A 103 -0.88 -3.59 1.06
N VAL A 104 0.34 -3.93 0.63
CA VAL A 104 0.56 -4.95 -0.40
C VAL A 104 0.12 -6.32 0.10
N GLU A 105 0.49 -6.69 1.34
CA GLU A 105 0.07 -7.97 1.90
C GLU A 105 -1.46 -8.10 1.97
N ALA A 106 -2.16 -7.05 2.42
CA ALA A 106 -3.61 -7.04 2.46
C ALA A 106 -4.21 -7.14 1.05
N SER A 107 -3.70 -6.36 0.10
CA SER A 107 -4.19 -6.35 -1.28
C SER A 107 -3.99 -7.69 -1.98
N ASN A 108 -2.81 -8.30 -1.83
CA ASN A 108 -2.50 -9.64 -2.34
C ASN A 108 -3.41 -10.70 -1.76
N TYR A 109 -3.71 -10.62 -0.46
CA TYR A 109 -4.64 -11.52 0.20
C TYR A 109 -6.07 -11.37 -0.34
N PHE A 110 -6.63 -10.15 -0.35
CA PHE A 110 -8.01 -9.93 -0.74
C PHE A 110 -8.25 -10.13 -2.24
N LEU A 111 -7.25 -9.83 -3.08
CA LEU A 111 -7.38 -9.92 -4.53
C LEU A 111 -6.77 -11.20 -5.09
N ASP A 112 -6.17 -12.07 -4.27
CA ASP A 112 -5.47 -13.28 -4.69
C ASP A 112 -4.43 -12.98 -5.79
N THR A 113 -3.46 -12.12 -5.48
CA THR A 113 -2.50 -11.60 -6.45
C THR A 113 -1.11 -11.41 -5.84
N GLU A 114 -0.16 -11.01 -6.68
CA GLU A 114 1.20 -10.63 -6.32
C GLU A 114 1.50 -9.27 -6.98
N LEU A 115 0.76 -8.23 -6.56
CA LEU A 115 0.69 -6.96 -7.28
C LEU A 115 2.05 -6.27 -7.37
N GLU A 116 2.89 -6.42 -6.34
CA GLU A 116 4.21 -5.79 -6.26
C GLU A 116 5.12 -6.22 -7.40
N LYS A 117 4.94 -7.43 -7.96
CA LYS A 117 5.76 -7.92 -9.08
C LYS A 117 5.64 -7.05 -10.34
N LYS A 118 4.58 -6.26 -10.47
CA LYS A 118 4.40 -5.30 -11.57
C LYS A 118 5.19 -4.00 -11.37
N TYR A 119 5.65 -3.71 -10.15
CA TYR A 119 6.24 -2.45 -9.74
C TYR A 119 7.61 -2.71 -9.09
N PRO A 120 8.71 -2.70 -9.86
CA PRO A 120 9.99 -3.24 -9.41
C PRO A 120 10.61 -2.53 -8.19
N ARG A 121 10.35 -1.23 -7.99
CA ARG A 121 10.83 -0.50 -6.79
C ARG A 121 9.97 -0.82 -5.58
N VAL A 122 8.66 -0.98 -5.77
CA VAL A 122 7.76 -1.47 -4.71
C VAL A 122 8.18 -2.89 -4.29
N GLU A 123 8.44 -3.77 -5.25
CA GLU A 123 8.96 -5.12 -4.95
C GLU A 123 10.28 -5.05 -4.20
N ALA A 124 11.22 -4.20 -4.65
CA ALA A 124 12.53 -4.06 -4.02
C ALA A 124 12.43 -3.57 -2.57
N ILE A 125 11.61 -2.56 -2.27
CA ILE A 125 11.48 -2.02 -0.91
C ILE A 125 10.76 -3.01 0.02
N ILE A 126 9.79 -3.78 -0.50
CA ILE A 126 9.13 -4.84 0.27
C ILE A 126 10.12 -5.96 0.61
N LYS A 127 10.94 -6.39 -0.37
CA LYS A 127 11.99 -7.38 -0.12
C LYS A 127 13.01 -6.89 0.90
N HIS A 128 13.40 -5.62 0.82
CA HIS A 128 14.31 -5.01 1.79
C HIS A 128 13.71 -5.02 3.21
N ILE A 129 12.46 -4.60 3.38
CA ILE A 129 11.82 -4.61 4.70
C ILE A 129 11.68 -6.01 5.27
N LYS A 130 11.25 -6.97 4.46
CA LYS A 130 11.10 -8.37 4.89
C LYS A 130 12.44 -9.04 5.22
N SER A 131 13.57 -8.48 4.79
CA SER A 131 14.90 -8.99 5.14
C SER A 131 15.49 -8.35 6.41
N LEU A 132 14.88 -7.30 6.97
CA LEU A 132 15.32 -6.70 8.22
C LEU A 132 15.18 -7.71 9.38
N PRO A 133 16.20 -7.91 10.24
CA PRO A 133 16.21 -8.99 11.23
C PRO A 133 14.93 -9.09 12.07
N GLY A 134 14.48 -8.00 12.70
CA GLY A 134 13.27 -8.01 13.53
C GLY A 134 11.97 -8.24 12.76
N VAL A 135 11.90 -7.81 11.49
CA VAL A 135 10.73 -8.08 10.64
C VAL A 135 10.74 -9.54 10.20
N LYS A 136 11.89 -10.04 9.78
CA LYS A 136 12.08 -11.43 9.37
C LYS A 136 11.73 -12.38 10.51
N GLU A 137 12.27 -12.16 11.70
CA GLU A 137 11.97 -12.94 12.91
C GLU A 137 10.46 -12.93 13.22
N TYR A 138 9.81 -11.76 13.15
CA TYR A 138 8.36 -11.66 13.35
C TYR A 138 7.56 -12.43 12.28
N VAL A 139 7.92 -12.30 11.00
CA VAL A 139 7.23 -12.99 9.89
C VAL A 139 7.38 -14.50 9.99
N GLU A 140 8.55 -14.99 10.41
CA GLU A 140 8.78 -16.42 10.67
C GLU A 140 7.96 -16.92 11.87
N ALA A 141 7.92 -16.15 12.96
CA ALA A 141 7.18 -16.51 14.18
C ALA A 141 5.65 -16.46 13.99
N ARG A 142 5.13 -15.50 13.25
CA ARG A 142 3.68 -15.30 13.07
C ARG A 142 3.04 -16.33 12.13
N GLY A 143 3.83 -16.95 11.24
CA GLY A 143 3.32 -17.85 10.20
C GLY A 143 2.51 -17.15 9.09
N PRO A 144 1.83 -17.90 8.21
CA PRO A 144 1.06 -17.32 7.11
C PRO A 144 -0.10 -16.45 7.63
N ASN A 145 -0.52 -15.45 6.84
CA ASN A 145 -1.71 -14.65 7.12
C ASN A 145 -2.96 -15.55 7.10
N VAL A 146 -3.48 -15.94 8.27
CA VAL A 146 -4.74 -16.68 8.39
C VAL A 146 -5.82 -15.74 8.93
N PHE A 147 -6.61 -15.12 8.05
CA PHE A 147 -7.85 -14.46 8.48
C PHE A 147 -8.94 -15.53 8.49
N LYS A 148 -9.45 -15.89 9.67
CA LYS A 148 -10.61 -16.79 9.80
C LYS A 148 -11.76 -16.19 8.98
N GLN A 149 -12.20 -16.90 7.95
CA GLN A 149 -13.42 -16.58 7.19
C GLN A 149 -14.65 -16.72 8.09
#